data_AF-A0A8J7CNZ8-F1
#
_entry.id   AF-A0A8J7CNZ8-F1
#
_cell.length_a   1.000
_cell.length_b   1.000
_cell.length_c   1.000
_cell.angle_alpha   90.00
_cell.angle_beta   90.00
_cell.angle_gamma   90.00
#
_symmetry.space_group_name_H-M   'P 1'
#
loop_
_entity.id
_entity.type
_entity.pdbx_description
1 polymer ?
#
loop_
_entity_poly.entity_id
_entity_poly.type
_entity_poly.pdbx_seq_one_letter_code
_entity_poly.pdbx_strand_id
1 'polypeptide(L)'
;MAKDYSEDQLIQRSAAELLEKELGWTSVYAFDKEVLGVNGTLGRTSYHEVLLTGRFRKALKTLNPWLTDKQLQEATERMTEHMSSQTLMQINEQKYQYIKDGVPVTRVKPNGETEEVRAKVIDFASPEKNDFLCVREMWVYGALYHRRADIVGFVNG
;
A
#
# COMPACT_ATOMS: atom_id res chain seq x y z
N MET A 1 -28.45 18.42 18.93
CA MET A 1 -27.70 17.67 19.97
C MET A 1 -27.82 16.18 19.67
N ALA A 2 -26.96 15.67 18.79
CA ALA A 2 -26.78 14.25 18.46
C ALA A 2 -25.44 14.03 17.72
N LYS A 3 -24.43 14.89 17.97
CA LYS A 3 -23.12 14.86 17.29
C LYS A 3 -22.00 14.31 18.18
N ASP A 4 -22.23 14.15 19.48
CA ASP A 4 -21.21 13.73 20.47
C ASP A 4 -21.07 12.21 20.63
N TYR A 5 -21.86 11.41 19.90
CA TYR A 5 -21.87 9.94 19.98
C TYR A 5 -21.84 9.30 18.59
N SER A 6 -21.02 9.82 17.66
CA SER A 6 -20.75 9.11 16.42
C SER A 6 -19.63 8.08 16.62
N GLU A 7 -19.73 6.95 15.94
CA GLU A 7 -18.69 5.91 15.85
C GLU A 7 -17.33 6.49 15.38
N ASP A 8 -17.37 7.49 14.51
CA ASP A 8 -16.21 8.30 14.09
C ASP A 8 -15.49 8.94 15.28
N GLN A 9 -16.23 9.49 16.26
CA GLN A 9 -15.65 10.22 17.38
C GLN A 9 -15.14 9.31 18.50
N LEU A 10 -15.81 8.17 18.74
CA LEU A 10 -15.49 7.27 19.85
C LEU A 10 -14.41 6.23 19.49
N ILE A 11 -14.43 5.70 18.27
CA ILE A 11 -13.58 4.57 17.87
C ILE A 11 -12.56 5.00 16.82
N GLN A 12 -13.02 5.53 15.68
CA GLN A 12 -12.12 5.74 14.55
C GLN A 12 -11.08 6.84 14.83
N ARG A 13 -11.54 7.97 15.34
CA ARG A 13 -10.66 9.09 15.71
C ARG A 13 -9.70 8.70 16.83
N SER A 14 -10.19 8.05 17.88
CA SER A 14 -9.36 7.58 19.00
C SER A 14 -8.28 6.60 18.53
N ALA A 15 -8.62 5.65 17.66
CA ALA A 15 -7.66 4.71 17.09
C ALA A 15 -6.62 5.40 16.21
N ALA A 16 -7.02 6.30 15.31
CA ALA A 16 -6.08 7.03 14.47
C ALA A 16 -5.18 7.97 15.29
N GLU A 17 -5.71 8.63 16.33
CA GLU A 17 -4.92 9.45 17.25
C GLU A 17 -3.89 8.61 18.02
N LEU A 18 -4.25 7.38 18.43
CA LEU A 18 -3.31 6.44 19.06
C LEU A 18 -2.19 6.05 18.09
N LEU A 19 -2.54 5.66 16.85
CA LEU A 19 -1.56 5.30 15.82
C LEU A 19 -0.60 6.46 15.53
N GLU A 20 -1.11 7.67 15.46
CA GLU A 20 -0.31 8.87 15.18
C GLU A 20 0.59 9.25 16.38
N LYS A 21 0.00 9.40 17.57
CA LYS A 21 0.70 9.95 18.75
C LYS A 21 1.64 8.95 19.41
N GLU A 22 1.26 7.67 19.46
CA GLU A 22 2.02 6.65 20.19
C GLU A 22 2.90 5.80 19.27
N LEU A 23 2.49 5.60 18.01
CA LEU A 23 3.20 4.73 17.07
C LEU A 23 3.85 5.48 15.90
N GLY A 24 3.66 6.80 15.80
CA GLY A 24 4.27 7.65 14.77
C GLY A 24 3.71 7.44 13.35
N TRP A 25 2.50 6.89 13.21
CA TRP A 25 1.87 6.72 11.91
C TRP A 25 1.42 8.05 11.34
N THR A 26 1.49 8.22 10.02
CA THR A 26 0.78 9.33 9.38
C THR A 26 -0.73 9.07 9.43
N SER A 27 -1.53 10.06 9.79
CA SER A 27 -3.00 9.94 9.83
C SER A 27 -3.65 10.83 8.78
N VAL A 28 -4.54 10.25 7.97
CA VAL A 28 -5.31 10.96 6.94
C VAL A 28 -6.80 10.67 7.11
N TYR A 29 -7.62 11.73 7.07
CA TYR A 29 -9.08 11.61 7.06
C TYR A 29 -9.60 11.85 5.63
N ALA A 30 -10.11 10.79 4.99
CA ALA A 30 -10.46 10.82 3.57
C ALA A 30 -11.95 11.09 3.28
N PHE A 31 -12.82 11.09 4.30
CA PHE A 31 -14.27 11.24 4.11
C PHE A 31 -14.64 12.48 3.28
N ASP A 32 -15.13 12.24 2.05
CA ASP A 32 -15.51 13.24 1.04
C ASP A 32 -14.46 14.34 0.80
N LYS A 33 -13.18 14.04 1.11
CA LYS A 33 -12.03 14.96 1.01
C LYS A 33 -10.88 14.36 0.23
N GLU A 34 -10.97 13.10 -0.19
CA GLU A 34 -9.99 12.53 -1.10
C GLU A 34 -10.03 13.25 -2.45
N VAL A 35 -8.92 13.89 -2.79
CA VAL A 35 -8.66 14.41 -4.13
C VAL A 35 -7.94 13.32 -4.89
N LEU A 36 -8.57 12.78 -5.94
CA LEU A 36 -7.93 11.83 -6.85
C LEU A 36 -6.90 12.54 -7.74
N GLY A 37 -5.86 11.81 -8.11
CA GLY A 37 -4.75 12.25 -8.93
C GLY A 37 -3.41 11.86 -8.31
N VAL A 38 -2.36 11.81 -9.14
CA VAL A 38 -0.99 11.43 -8.70
C VAL A 38 -0.44 12.34 -7.60
N ASN A 39 -0.89 13.60 -7.56
CA ASN A 39 -0.54 14.59 -6.53
C ASN A 39 -1.71 14.84 -5.56
N GLY A 40 -2.72 13.98 -5.58
CA GLY A 40 -3.90 14.05 -4.73
C GLY A 40 -3.65 13.51 -3.32
N THR A 41 -4.69 13.44 -2.51
CA THR A 41 -4.60 13.13 -1.07
C THR A 41 -3.85 11.83 -0.77
N LEU A 42 -4.16 10.77 -1.51
CA LEU A 42 -3.53 9.45 -1.37
C LEU A 42 -2.66 9.08 -2.59
N GLY A 43 -2.55 9.97 -3.58
CA GLY A 43 -1.85 9.71 -4.84
C GLY A 43 -2.54 8.72 -5.79
N ARG A 44 -3.77 8.28 -5.47
CA ARG A 44 -4.57 7.36 -6.29
C ARG A 44 -5.24 8.10 -7.43
N THR A 45 -5.32 7.49 -8.62
CA THR A 45 -6.06 8.07 -9.75
C THR A 45 -7.51 7.58 -9.84
N SER A 46 -7.84 6.54 -9.08
CA SER A 46 -9.16 5.90 -9.08
C SER A 46 -9.48 5.26 -7.73
N TYR A 47 -10.76 5.23 -7.36
CA TYR A 47 -11.25 4.51 -6.18
C TYR A 47 -11.09 2.98 -6.27
N HIS A 48 -10.76 2.45 -7.45
CA HIS A 48 -10.42 1.03 -7.65
C HIS A 48 -8.98 0.69 -7.22
N GLU A 49 -8.12 1.67 -7.04
CA GLU A 49 -6.73 1.45 -6.63
C GLU A 49 -6.66 1.21 -5.13
N VAL A 50 -6.07 0.09 -4.73
CA VAL A 50 -5.85 -0.25 -3.30
C VAL A 50 -4.37 -0.22 -2.92
N LEU A 51 -3.47 -0.10 -3.90
CA LEU A 51 -2.04 0.11 -3.69
C LEU A 51 -1.74 1.59 -3.88
N LEU A 52 -1.15 2.25 -2.87
CA LEU A 52 -0.71 3.64 -2.98
C LEU A 52 0.63 3.70 -3.71
N THR A 53 0.59 3.58 -5.03
CA THR A 53 1.77 3.38 -5.90
C THR A 53 2.90 4.38 -5.65
N GLY A 54 2.60 5.65 -5.39
CA GLY A 54 3.61 6.67 -5.05
C GLY A 54 4.38 6.35 -3.77
N ARG A 55 3.67 5.93 -2.71
CA ARG A 55 4.27 5.50 -1.45
C ARG A 55 5.01 4.17 -1.62
N PHE A 56 4.42 3.22 -2.32
CA PHE A 56 5.03 1.93 -2.63
C PHE A 56 6.36 2.05 -3.36
N ARG A 57 6.43 2.87 -4.40
CA ARG A 57 7.69 3.10 -5.13
C ARG A 57 8.74 3.77 -4.25
N LYS A 58 8.36 4.73 -3.42
CA LYS A 58 9.27 5.41 -2.49
C LYS A 58 9.83 4.42 -1.45
N ALA A 59 8.96 3.58 -0.89
CA ALA A 59 9.36 2.57 0.08
C ALA A 59 10.26 1.48 -0.54
N LEU A 60 9.90 0.95 -1.71
CA LEU A 60 10.74 -0.01 -2.44
C LEU A 60 12.16 0.54 -2.68
N LYS A 61 12.28 1.80 -3.13
CA LYS A 61 13.59 2.44 -3.35
C LYS A 61 14.39 2.64 -2.06
N THR A 62 13.70 2.93 -0.96
CA THR A 62 14.31 3.09 0.37
C THR A 62 14.83 1.76 0.90
N LEU A 63 14.03 0.70 0.80
CA LEU A 63 14.37 -0.64 1.29
C LEU A 63 15.35 -1.38 0.38
N ASN A 64 15.39 -1.02 -0.91
CA ASN A 64 16.23 -1.66 -1.92
C ASN A 64 17.00 -0.62 -2.74
N PRO A 65 18.06 0.01 -2.18
CA PRO A 65 18.83 1.04 -2.88
C PRO A 65 19.51 0.56 -4.18
N TRP A 66 19.59 -0.76 -4.38
CA TRP A 66 20.14 -1.40 -5.56
C TRP A 66 19.16 -1.45 -6.75
N LEU A 67 17.86 -1.16 -6.55
CA LEU A 67 16.87 -1.20 -7.62
C LEU A 67 17.13 -0.08 -8.64
N THR A 68 17.18 -0.48 -9.91
CA THR A 68 17.07 0.46 -11.03
C THR A 68 15.62 0.91 -11.23
N ASP A 69 15.40 2.03 -11.93
CA ASP A 69 14.03 2.50 -12.21
C ASP A 69 13.21 1.49 -13.04
N LYS A 70 13.89 0.69 -13.89
CA LYS A 70 13.25 -0.42 -14.63
C LYS A 70 12.77 -1.52 -13.69
N GLN A 71 13.59 -1.92 -12.71
CA GLN A 71 13.20 -2.96 -11.75
C GLN A 71 12.16 -2.45 -10.75
N LEU A 72 12.19 -1.15 -10.41
CA LEU A 72 11.16 -0.52 -9.61
C LEU A 72 9.80 -0.54 -10.33
N GLN A 73 9.79 -0.26 -11.63
CA GLN A 73 8.61 -0.39 -12.48
C GLN A 73 8.12 -1.84 -12.52
N GLU A 74 9.01 -2.80 -12.80
CA GLU A 74 8.69 -4.24 -12.84
C GLU A 74 8.09 -4.73 -11.51
N ALA A 75 8.65 -4.32 -10.37
CA ALA A 75 8.11 -4.68 -9.06
C ALA A 75 6.70 -4.10 -8.83
N THR A 76 6.49 -2.85 -9.25
CA THR A 76 5.19 -2.17 -9.13
C THR A 76 4.13 -2.88 -9.98
N GLU A 77 4.47 -3.19 -11.22
CA GLU A 77 3.63 -3.92 -12.16
C GLU A 77 3.24 -5.29 -11.61
N ARG A 78 4.22 -6.12 -11.23
CA ARG A 78 3.98 -7.45 -10.62
C ARG A 78 3.11 -7.38 -9.37
N MET A 79 3.24 -6.32 -8.56
CA MET A 79 2.42 -6.15 -7.36
C MET A 79 0.94 -5.88 -7.71
N THR A 80 0.67 -5.10 -8.76
CA THR A 80 -0.70 -4.75 -9.17
C THR A 80 -1.37 -5.77 -10.10
N GLU A 81 -0.59 -6.50 -10.88
CA GLU A 81 -1.10 -7.43 -11.89
C GLU A 81 -1.74 -8.67 -11.29
N HIS A 82 -2.77 -9.18 -11.94
CA HIS A 82 -3.36 -10.48 -11.67
C HIS A 82 -3.95 -11.03 -12.97
N MET A 83 -3.90 -12.34 -13.16
CA MET A 83 -4.50 -12.97 -14.33
C MET A 83 -6.00 -13.19 -14.09
N SER A 84 -6.82 -12.97 -15.11
CA SER A 84 -8.27 -13.18 -15.04
C SER A 84 -8.65 -14.64 -14.76
N SER A 85 -7.75 -15.60 -15.04
CA SER A 85 -7.92 -17.02 -14.75
C SER A 85 -7.61 -17.41 -13.30
N GLN A 86 -6.97 -16.53 -12.52
CA GLN A 86 -6.64 -16.83 -11.13
C GLN A 86 -7.85 -16.63 -10.22
N THR A 87 -8.02 -17.53 -9.26
CA THR A 87 -8.97 -17.34 -8.16
C THR A 87 -8.45 -16.29 -7.18
N LEU A 88 -9.36 -15.68 -6.40
CA LEU A 88 -8.99 -14.74 -5.34
C LEU A 88 -8.00 -15.35 -4.34
N MET A 89 -8.11 -16.65 -4.05
CA MET A 89 -7.19 -17.35 -3.15
C MET A 89 -5.77 -17.42 -3.72
N GLN A 90 -5.64 -17.74 -5.01
CA GLN A 90 -4.33 -17.78 -5.70
C GLN A 90 -3.71 -16.38 -5.79
N ILE A 91 -4.51 -15.35 -6.08
CA ILE A 91 -4.03 -13.96 -6.07
C ILE A 91 -3.55 -13.60 -4.67
N ASN A 92 -4.34 -13.88 -3.63
CA ASN A 92 -3.97 -13.57 -2.25
C ASN A 92 -2.70 -14.30 -1.80
N GLU A 93 -2.55 -15.59 -2.13
CA GLU A 93 -1.34 -16.36 -1.82
C GLU A 93 -0.11 -15.76 -2.52
N GLN A 94 -0.22 -15.40 -3.79
CA GLN A 94 0.87 -14.77 -4.53
C GLN A 94 1.26 -13.41 -3.93
N LYS A 95 0.27 -12.53 -3.65
CA LYS A 95 0.55 -11.22 -3.04
C LYS A 95 1.13 -11.36 -1.64
N TYR A 96 0.66 -12.34 -0.86
CA TYR A 96 1.25 -12.66 0.44
C TYR A 96 2.73 -13.05 0.31
N GLN A 97 3.08 -13.91 -0.64
CA GLN A 97 4.48 -14.26 -0.90
C GLN A 97 5.32 -13.03 -1.31
N TYR A 98 4.77 -12.12 -2.11
CA TYR A 98 5.46 -10.88 -2.48
C TYR A 98 5.69 -9.96 -1.28
N ILE A 99 4.72 -9.85 -0.39
CA ILE A 99 4.84 -9.04 0.84
C ILE A 99 5.89 -9.65 1.79
N LYS A 100 5.85 -10.97 1.96
CA LYS A 100 6.70 -11.70 2.91
C LYS A 100 8.14 -11.84 2.41
N ASP A 101 8.31 -12.34 1.19
CA ASP A 101 9.61 -12.76 0.66
C ASP A 101 10.19 -11.73 -0.34
N GLY A 102 9.40 -10.72 -0.71
CA GLY A 102 9.75 -9.70 -1.69
C GLY A 102 9.23 -10.00 -3.10
N VAL A 103 9.06 -8.94 -3.89
CA VAL A 103 8.61 -9.00 -5.28
C VAL A 103 9.80 -9.41 -6.15
N PRO A 104 9.68 -10.48 -6.94
CA PRO A 104 10.73 -10.86 -7.88
C PRO A 104 10.92 -9.83 -9.00
N VAL A 105 12.17 -9.47 -9.29
CA VAL A 105 12.56 -8.57 -10.38
C VAL A 105 13.76 -9.13 -11.14
N THR A 106 13.86 -8.77 -12.41
CA THR A 106 14.92 -9.28 -13.29
C THR A 106 16.20 -8.47 -13.12
N ARG A 107 17.33 -9.14 -12.88
CA ARG A 107 18.67 -8.56 -12.87
C ARG A 107 19.51 -9.13 -14.00
N VAL A 108 20.17 -8.27 -14.76
CA VAL A 108 21.14 -8.68 -15.79
C VAL A 108 22.53 -8.71 -15.15
N LYS A 109 23.19 -9.86 -15.23
CA LYS A 109 24.56 -10.05 -14.75
C LYS A 109 25.57 -9.45 -15.74
N PRO A 110 26.82 -9.20 -15.31
CA PRO A 110 27.88 -8.73 -16.20
C PRO A 110 28.18 -9.64 -17.40
N ASN A 111 27.89 -10.94 -17.29
CA ASN A 111 28.05 -11.92 -18.38
C ASN A 111 26.87 -11.93 -19.38
N GLY A 112 25.86 -11.07 -19.18
CA GLY A 112 24.67 -10.98 -20.03
C GLY A 112 23.51 -11.89 -19.64
N GLU A 113 23.69 -12.80 -18.67
CA GLU A 113 22.61 -13.68 -18.19
C GLU A 113 21.61 -12.90 -17.33
N THR A 114 20.35 -13.32 -17.37
CA THR A 114 19.31 -12.83 -16.47
C THR A 114 19.17 -13.74 -15.25
N GLU A 115 18.92 -13.13 -14.11
CA GLU A 115 18.52 -13.83 -12.88
C GLU A 115 17.38 -13.10 -12.20
N GLU A 116 16.63 -13.82 -11.38
CA GLU A 116 15.59 -13.25 -10.54
C GLU A 116 16.17 -12.90 -9.17
N VAL A 117 15.93 -11.68 -8.72
CA VAL A 117 16.24 -11.22 -7.37
C VAL A 117 14.98 -10.63 -6.74
N ARG A 118 14.87 -10.68 -5.41
CA ARG A 118 13.65 -10.21 -4.73
C ARG A 118 13.84 -8.83 -4.12
N ALA A 119 12.96 -7.90 -4.50
CA ALA A 119 12.82 -6.58 -3.90
C ALA A 119 11.99 -6.68 -2.62
N LYS A 120 12.59 -6.37 -1.48
CA LYS A 120 11.92 -6.38 -0.17
C LYS A 120 10.78 -5.36 -0.15
N VAL A 121 9.58 -5.79 0.25
CA VAL A 121 8.40 -4.91 0.38
C VAL A 121 8.24 -4.39 1.80
N ILE A 122 8.44 -5.22 2.83
CA ILE A 122 8.38 -4.83 4.25
C ILE A 122 9.70 -5.21 4.93
N ASP A 123 10.25 -4.30 5.72
CA ASP A 123 11.36 -4.62 6.62
C ASP A 123 10.85 -5.05 7.99
N PHE A 124 10.63 -6.36 8.15
CA PHE A 124 10.19 -6.95 9.42
C PHE A 124 11.27 -6.92 10.51
N ALA A 125 12.56 -6.83 10.12
CA ALA A 125 13.68 -6.80 11.07
C ALA A 125 13.91 -5.38 11.63
N SER A 126 13.61 -4.36 10.84
CA SER A 126 13.73 -2.94 11.18
C SER A 126 12.42 -2.22 10.86
N PRO A 127 11.36 -2.39 11.67
CA PRO A 127 10.05 -1.83 11.40
C PRO A 127 10.05 -0.32 11.15
N GLU A 128 10.96 0.42 11.80
CA GLU A 128 11.13 1.87 11.69
C GLU A 128 11.54 2.36 10.28
N LYS A 129 11.98 1.46 9.41
CA LYS A 129 12.30 1.77 8.01
C LYS A 129 11.08 1.73 7.09
N ASN A 130 9.94 1.26 7.58
CA ASN A 130 8.70 1.23 6.81
C ASN A 130 7.93 2.54 6.97
N ASP A 131 7.22 2.91 5.92
CA ASP A 131 6.26 4.00 5.91
C ASP A 131 4.90 3.47 6.39
N PHE A 132 4.36 4.08 7.45
CA PHE A 132 3.08 3.70 8.03
C PHE A 132 2.05 4.82 7.88
N LEU A 133 0.91 4.47 7.31
CA LEU A 133 -0.20 5.40 7.06
C LEU A 133 -1.52 4.79 7.52
N CYS A 134 -2.28 5.53 8.32
CA CYS A 134 -3.64 5.22 8.68
C CYS A 134 -4.58 6.16 7.91
N VAL A 135 -5.48 5.60 7.10
CA VAL A 135 -6.51 6.36 6.37
C VAL A 135 -7.86 6.03 6.94
N ARG A 136 -8.58 7.04 7.41
CA ARG A 136 -9.95 6.91 7.89
C ARG A 136 -10.97 7.21 6.81
N GLU A 137 -12.09 6.48 6.82
CA GLU A 137 -13.25 6.67 5.94
C GLU A 137 -12.88 6.60 4.44
N MET A 138 -12.05 5.62 4.08
CA MET A 138 -11.53 5.45 2.72
C MET A 138 -12.52 4.70 1.83
N TRP A 139 -12.82 5.26 0.65
CA TRP A 139 -13.62 4.59 -0.37
C TRP A 139 -12.78 3.62 -1.22
N VAL A 140 -13.29 2.39 -1.37
CA VAL A 140 -12.75 1.36 -2.27
C VAL A 140 -13.87 0.80 -3.12
N TYR A 141 -13.71 0.88 -4.44
CA TYR A 141 -14.72 0.43 -5.39
C TYR A 141 -14.33 -0.95 -5.92
N GLY A 142 -15.17 -1.95 -5.64
CA GLY A 142 -15.09 -3.27 -6.27
C GLY A 142 -15.90 -3.31 -7.56
N ALA A 143 -15.90 -4.46 -8.23
CA ALA A 143 -16.67 -4.67 -9.47
C ALA A 143 -18.19 -4.52 -9.29
N LEU A 144 -18.71 -4.83 -8.10
CA LEU A 144 -20.16 -4.84 -7.82
C LEU A 144 -20.58 -3.91 -6.68
N TYR A 145 -19.65 -3.57 -5.76
CA TYR A 145 -19.98 -2.84 -4.53
C TYR A 145 -18.93 -1.78 -4.25
N HIS A 146 -19.40 -0.63 -3.78
CA HIS A 146 -18.56 0.41 -3.19
C HIS A 146 -18.55 0.21 -1.68
N ARG A 147 -17.37 0.18 -1.09
CA ARG A 147 -17.19 0.00 0.34
C ARG A 147 -16.46 1.21 0.90
N ARG A 148 -16.92 1.67 2.05
CA ARG A 148 -16.22 2.66 2.85
C ARG A 148 -15.60 1.93 4.03
N ALA A 149 -14.29 1.97 4.12
CA ALA A 149 -13.56 1.37 5.23
C ALA A 149 -13.39 2.43 6.33
N ASP A 150 -13.76 2.07 7.56
CA ASP A 150 -13.65 2.95 8.71
C ASP A 150 -12.19 3.38 8.94
N ILE A 151 -11.28 2.41 8.94
CA ILE A 151 -9.82 2.63 8.99
C ILE A 151 -9.11 1.62 8.10
N VAL A 152 -8.17 2.09 7.29
CA VAL A 152 -7.23 1.28 6.50
C VAL A 152 -5.81 1.62 6.93
N GLY A 153 -5.06 0.61 7.38
CA GLY A 153 -3.64 0.73 7.64
C GLY A 153 -2.83 0.32 6.41
N PHE A 154 -1.94 1.19 5.97
CA PHE A 154 -0.98 0.95 4.90
C PHE A 154 0.41 0.82 5.50
N VAL A 155 1.14 -0.18 4.99
CA VAL A 155 2.57 -0.36 5.25
C VAL A 155 3.27 -0.31 3.91
N ASN A 156 4.08 0.72 3.69
CA ASN A 156 4.78 0.95 2.43
C ASN A 156 3.83 1.11 1.22
N GLY A 157 2.63 1.65 1.44
CA GLY A 157 1.67 1.98 0.39
C GLY A 157 0.76 0.84 -0.06
#